data_AF-A0A7W0LJD7-F1
#
_entry.id   AF-A0A7W0LJD7-F1
#
_cell.length_a   1.000
_cell.length_b   1.000
_cell.length_c   1.000
_cell.angle_alpha   90.00
_cell.angle_beta   90.00
_cell.angle_gamma   90.00
#
_symmetry.space_group_name_H-M   'P 1'
#
loop_
_entity.id
_entity.type
_entity.pdbx_description
1 polymer ?
#
loop_
_entity_poly.entity_id
_entity_poly.type
_entity_poly.pdbx_seq_one_letter_code
_entity_poly.pdbx_strand_id
1 'polypeptide(L)' 'MFGIAAGRQQVNPPADARVLEDIVVRDWHGRDVRLGGIWAENPALLVFLRHYG' A
#
# COMPACT_ATOMS: atom_id res chain seq x y z
N MET A 1 -1.33 26.00 15.13
CA MET A 1 -0.83 26.21 13.76
C MET A 1 -0.12 24.93 13.33
N PHE A 2 -0.76 24.04 12.58
CA PHE A 2 -0.11 22.82 12.09
C PHE A 2 0.77 23.20 10.90
N GLY A 3 2.09 23.09 11.09
CA GLY A 3 3.07 23.34 10.04
C GLY A 3 2.92 22.32 8.92
N ILE A 4 2.45 22.77 7.77
CA ILE A 4 2.58 22.05 6.50
C ILE A 4 4.05 22.11 6.08
N ALA A 5 4.85 21.14 6.56
CA ALA A 5 6.06 20.77 5.84
C ALA A 5 5.63 20.04 4.56
N ALA A 6 5.22 20.80 3.54
CA ALA A 6 4.86 20.30 2.22
C ALA A 6 6.14 19.98 1.44
N GLY A 7 6.94 19.04 1.94
CA GLY A 7 7.88 18.32 1.08
C GLY A 7 7.05 17.52 0.07
N ARG A 8 7.30 17.69 -1.22
CA ARG A 8 6.67 16.86 -2.26
C ARG A 8 6.89 15.39 -1.89
N GLN A 9 5.81 14.62 -1.74
CA GLN A 9 5.92 13.18 -1.47
C GLN A 9 6.83 12.56 -2.53
N GLN A 10 7.97 12.02 -2.08
CA GLN A 10 8.87 11.32 -2.96
C GLN A 10 8.26 9.95 -3.22
N VAL A 11 7.84 9.72 -4.47
CA VAL A 11 7.30 8.43 -4.91
C VAL A 11 8.47 7.58 -5.39
N ASN A 12 8.81 6.55 -4.63
CA ASN A 12 9.73 5.50 -5.05
C ASN A 12 8.93 4.19 -5.13
N PRO A 13 8.10 4.01 -6.18
CA PRO A 13 7.34 2.79 -6.33
C PRO A 13 8.30 1.61 -6.52
N PRO A 14 7.96 0.44 -5.97
CA PRO A 14 8.77 -0.76 -6.20
C PRO A 14 8.73 -1.13 -7.69
N ALA A 15 9.90 -1.50 -8.23
CA ALA A 15 9.99 -1.97 -9.61
C ALA A 15 9.43 -3.39 -9.81
N ASP A 16 9.23 -4.13 -8.71
CA ASP A 16 8.79 -5.52 -8.70
C ASP A 16 7.78 -5.74 -7.56
N ALA A 17 6.66 -6.40 -7.84
CA ALA A 17 5.62 -6.68 -6.85
C ALA A 17 6.10 -7.61 -5.73
N ARG A 18 7.14 -8.44 -5.97
CA ARG A 18 7.69 -9.39 -4.99
C ARG A 18 8.15 -8.72 -3.69
N VAL A 19 8.61 -7.46 -3.77
CA VAL A 19 9.04 -6.72 -2.57
C VAL A 19 7.87 -6.35 -1.64
N LEU A 20 6.64 -6.48 -2.13
CA LEU A 20 5.42 -6.24 -1.35
C LEU A 20 4.80 -7.52 -0.77
N GLU A 21 5.29 -8.71 -1.15
CA GLU A 21 4.62 -9.99 -0.84
C GLU A 21 4.45 -10.24 0.66
N ASP A 22 5.49 -9.94 1.44
CA ASP A 22 5.51 -10.17 2.89
C ASP A 22 4.79 -9.09 3.69
N ILE A 23 4.37 -8.00 3.06
CA ILE A 23 3.69 -6.90 3.76
C ILE A 23 2.30 -7.37 4.19
N VAL A 24 2.01 -7.17 5.47
CA VAL A 24 0.69 -7.44 6.06
C VAL A 24 0.01 -6.11 6.36
N VAL A 25 -1.21 -5.96 5.84
CA VAL A 25 -2.08 -4.80 6.07
C VAL A 25 -3.37 -5.24 6.75
N ARG A 26 -4.10 -4.29 7.33
CA ARG A 26 -5.45 -4.54 7.86
C ARG A 26 -6.49 -4.24 6.81
N ASP A 27 -7.44 -5.15 6.60
CA ASP A 27 -8.63 -4.85 5.80
C ASP A 27 -9.66 -4.03 6.60
N TRP A 28 -10.75 -3.64 5.93
CA TRP A 28 -11.84 -2.86 6.51
C TRP A 28 -12.65 -3.62 7.58
N HIS A 29 -12.50 -4.95 7.67
CA HIS A 29 -13.07 -5.78 8.71
C HIS A 29 -12.12 -5.98 9.91
N GLY A 30 -10.92 -5.40 9.88
CA GLY A 30 -9.93 -5.61 10.92
C GLY A 30 -9.18 -6.93 10.79
N ARG A 31 -9.24 -7.60 9.63
CA ARG A 31 -8.49 -8.84 9.38
C ARG A 31 -7.11 -8.52 8.82
N ASP A 32 -6.12 -9.29 9.23
CA ASP A 32 -4.78 -9.20 8.68
C ASP A 32 -4.73 -9.85 7.30
N VAL A 33 -4.21 -9.13 6.31
CA VAL A 33 -4.11 -9.54 4.91
C VAL A 33 -2.66 -9.39 4.47
N ARG A 34 -2.03 -10.50 4.09
CA ARG A 34 -0.72 -10.50 3.43
C ARG A 34 -0.90 -10.15 1.96
N LEU A 35 -0.23 -9.10 1.49
CA LEU A 35 -0.44 -8.57 0.15
C LEU A 35 -0.14 -9.60 -0.94
N GLY A 36 0.95 -10.38 -0.81
CA GLY A 36 1.31 -11.42 -1.79
C GLY A 36 0.19 -12.43 -2.08
N GLY A 37 -0.68 -12.70 -1.10
CA GLY A 37 -1.83 -13.58 -1.28
C GLY A 37 -2.88 -13.05 -2.26
N ILE A 38 -2.92 -11.74 -2.50
CA ILE A 38 -3.91 -11.10 -3.39
C ILE A 38 -3.65 -11.44 -4.86
N TRP A 39 -2.38 -11.64 -5.26
CA TRP A 39 -2.00 -12.01 -6.63
C TRP A 39 -1.36 -13.39 -6.77
N ALA A 40 -1.44 -14.23 -5.75
CA ALA A 40 -0.83 -15.56 -5.77
C ALA A 40 -1.44 -16.47 -6.84
N GLU A 41 -2.75 -16.38 -7.06
CA GLU A 41 -3.48 -17.23 -8.02
C GLU A 41 -3.89 -16.49 -9.29
N ASN A 42 -4.16 -15.19 -9.19
CA ASN A 42 -4.69 -14.38 -10.29
C ASN A 42 -4.01 -13.01 -10.32
N PRO A 43 -3.83 -12.39 -11.50
CA PRO A 43 -3.33 -11.02 -11.56
C PRO A 43 -4.19 -10.04 -10.76
N ALA A 44 -3.56 -9.09 -10.07
CA ALA A 44 -4.25 -8.07 -9.31
C ALA A 44 -3.61 -6.69 -9.50
N LEU A 45 -4.40 -5.64 -9.30
CA LEU A 45 -3.93 -4.26 -9.26
C LEU A 45 -3.98 -3.74 -7.81
N LEU A 46 -2.85 -3.29 -7.28
CA LEU A 46 -2.79 -2.58 -6.00
C LEU A 46 -2.82 -1.08 -6.24
N VAL A 47 -3.74 -0.38 -5.57
CA VAL A 47 -3.87 1.08 -5.64
C VAL A 47 -3.71 1.69 -4.25
N PHE A 48 -2.70 2.54 -4.08
CA PHE A 48 -2.46 3.26 -2.83
C PHE A 48 -3.07 4.65 -2.92
N LEU A 49 -4.14 4.88 -2.16
CA LEU A 49 -4.84 6.15 -2.11
C LEU A 49 -4.44 6.92 -0.86
N ARG A 50 -4.13 8.21 -1.01
CA ARG A 50 -4.00 9.13 0.12
C ARG A 50 -5.41 9.59 0.49
N HIS A 51 -5.87 9.19 1.67
CA HIS A 51 -7.12 9.71 2.22
C HIS A 51 -6.86 11.10 2.82
N TYR A 52 -7.55 12.12 2.31
CA TYR A 52 -7.65 13.42 2.96
C TYR A 52 -8.94 13.37 3.78
N GLY A 53 -8.81 13.29 5.11
CA GLY A 53 -9.96 13.43 6.01
C GLY A 53 -10.53 14.84 5.97
#